data_AF-A0A8J4E5Z7-F1
#
_entry.id   AF-A0A8J4E5Z7-F1
#
_cell.length_a   1.000
_cell.length_b   1.000
_cell.length_c   1.000
_cell.angle_alpha   90.00
_cell.angle_beta   90.00
_cell.angle_gamma   90.00
#
_symmetry.space_group_name_H-M   'P 1'
#
loop_
_entity.id
_entity.type
_entity.pdbx_description
1 polymer ?
#
loop_
_entity_poly.entity_id
_entity_poly.type
_entity_poly.pdbx_seq_one_letter_code
_entity_poly.pdbx_strand_id
1 'polypeptide(L)'
;MVSTETLVELAGLVLPPDEEITWAKAFPDGPSVSVRTPERILFVEVVRGWLRISEAPGVAGIVTVTREDEDHSGSVPQRVFLLLDDETPIDLDDPPALAELGRALRHGGLDPLAYAEILITRHWPAPGPREVIVDSPAWPSPRTWEDEQGDFWLSFYAARQDPDATDPDVTLWSVRVPLDGPVTWLRRPAAS
;
A
#
# COMPACT_ATOMS: atom_id res chain seq x y z
N MET A 1 -1.18 -5.49 -19.72
CA MET A 1 0.08 -6.20 -19.38
C MET A 1 1.06 -5.11 -19.07
N VAL A 2 1.66 -5.11 -17.87
CA VAL A 2 2.57 -4.03 -17.45
C VAL A 2 3.82 -4.06 -18.31
N SER A 3 4.17 -2.91 -18.88
CA SER A 3 5.33 -2.77 -19.76
C SER A 3 6.64 -2.79 -18.97
N THR A 4 7.71 -3.28 -19.61
CA THR A 4 9.06 -3.20 -19.04
C THR A 4 9.51 -1.76 -18.85
N GLU A 5 9.09 -0.86 -19.73
CA GLU A 5 9.40 0.58 -19.66
C GLU A 5 8.85 1.19 -18.37
N THR A 6 7.59 0.94 -18.05
CA THR A 6 6.97 1.36 -16.77
C THR A 6 7.75 0.85 -15.57
N LEU A 7 8.17 -0.42 -15.55
CA LEU A 7 8.94 -0.96 -14.43
C LEU A 7 10.31 -0.27 -14.27
N VAL A 8 10.95 0.12 -15.37
CA VAL A 8 12.21 0.89 -15.35
C VAL A 8 11.97 2.33 -14.88
N GLU A 9 10.87 2.96 -15.30
CA GLU A 9 10.48 4.30 -14.83
C GLU A 9 10.22 4.31 -13.32
N LEU A 10 9.53 3.31 -12.79
CA LEU A 10 9.28 3.18 -11.35
C LEU A 10 10.56 2.98 -10.54
N ALA A 11 11.55 2.26 -11.09
CA ALA A 11 12.89 2.25 -10.48
C ALA A 11 13.50 3.66 -10.45
N GLY A 12 13.35 4.44 -11.52
CA GLY A 12 13.82 5.82 -11.57
C GLY A 12 13.21 6.73 -10.50
N LEU A 13 11.92 6.55 -10.18
CA LEU A 13 11.22 7.37 -9.17
C LEU A 13 11.76 7.20 -7.75
N VAL A 14 12.44 6.08 -7.45
CA VAL A 14 13.00 5.82 -6.11
C VAL A 14 14.47 6.18 -6.00
N LEU A 15 15.10 6.58 -7.12
CA LEU A 15 16.49 6.99 -7.14
C LEU A 15 16.65 8.47 -6.75
N PRO A 16 17.81 8.84 -6.17
CA PRO A 16 18.25 10.23 -6.12
C PRO A 16 18.16 10.91 -7.50
N PRO A 17 17.85 12.22 -7.57
CA PRO A 17 17.66 12.92 -8.85
C PRO A 17 18.85 12.91 -9.81
N ASP A 18 20.06 12.70 -9.29
CA ASP A 18 21.33 12.69 -10.03
C ASP A 18 21.83 11.29 -10.38
N GLU A 19 21.11 10.25 -9.98
CA GLU A 19 21.51 8.87 -10.21
C GLU A 19 20.79 8.27 -11.41
N GLU A 20 21.59 7.90 -12.41
CA GLU A 20 21.07 7.37 -13.66
C GLU A 20 21.11 5.84 -13.69
N ILE A 21 20.10 5.27 -14.37
CA ILE A 21 20.04 3.84 -14.67
C ILE A 21 21.07 3.54 -15.77
N THR A 22 22.06 2.69 -15.45
CA THR A 22 23.11 2.29 -16.41
C THR A 22 22.78 1.00 -17.14
N TRP A 23 21.93 0.17 -16.55
CA TRP A 23 21.53 -1.11 -17.11
C TRP A 23 20.19 -1.58 -16.55
N ALA A 24 19.37 -2.22 -17.40
CA ALA A 24 18.13 -2.86 -17.01
C ALA A 24 17.98 -4.20 -17.75
N LYS A 25 17.44 -5.21 -17.07
CA LYS A 25 17.13 -6.52 -17.65
C LYS A 25 15.78 -7.04 -17.17
N ALA A 26 14.88 -7.24 -18.12
CA ALA A 26 13.63 -7.96 -17.89
C ALA A 26 13.87 -9.47 -17.71
N PHE A 27 13.10 -10.09 -16.83
CA PHE A 27 13.09 -11.54 -16.68
C PHE A 27 11.99 -12.18 -17.54
N PRO A 28 12.21 -13.38 -18.08
CA PRO A 28 11.24 -14.05 -18.94
C PRO A 28 10.04 -14.63 -18.17
N ASP A 29 10.19 -14.83 -16.86
CA ASP A 29 9.23 -15.58 -16.03
C ASP A 29 8.11 -14.70 -15.45
N GLY A 30 8.13 -13.39 -15.70
CA GLY A 30 7.11 -12.47 -15.23
C GLY A 30 7.46 -11.00 -15.49
N PRO A 31 6.52 -10.07 -15.22
CA PRO A 31 6.79 -8.64 -15.31
C PRO A 31 7.69 -8.20 -14.15
N SER A 32 8.99 -8.50 -14.26
CA SER A 32 10.03 -8.06 -13.34
C SER A 32 11.28 -7.62 -14.09
N VAL A 33 12.00 -6.69 -13.49
CA VAL A 33 13.21 -6.06 -14.04
C VAL A 33 14.24 -5.92 -12.93
N SER A 34 15.48 -6.32 -13.23
CA SER A 34 16.65 -5.91 -12.44
C SER A 34 17.22 -4.64 -13.05
N VAL A 35 17.37 -3.60 -12.24
CA VAL A 35 17.92 -2.30 -12.60
C VAL A 35 19.23 -2.09 -11.85
N ARG A 36 20.24 -1.57 -12.56
CA ARG A 36 21.55 -1.24 -11.96
C ARG A 36 21.90 0.22 -12.22
N THR A 37 22.38 0.86 -11.17
CA THR A 37 22.98 2.19 -11.20
C THR A 37 24.47 2.06 -10.78
N PRO A 38 25.25 3.15 -10.76
CA PRO A 38 26.60 3.11 -10.21
C PRO A 38 26.64 2.73 -8.71
N GLU A 39 25.56 3.00 -7.98
CA GLU A 39 25.53 2.88 -6.51
C GLU A 39 24.58 1.78 -6.00
N ARG A 40 23.66 1.26 -6.82
CA ARG A 40 22.54 0.39 -6.39
C ARG A 40 22.20 -0.72 -7.37
N ILE A 41 21.62 -1.78 -6.82
CA ILE A 41 20.92 -2.82 -7.56
C ILE A 41 19.48 -2.84 -7.07
N LEU A 42 18.54 -2.55 -7.96
CA LEU A 42 17.12 -2.59 -7.68
C LEU A 42 16.48 -3.80 -8.37
N PHE A 43 15.54 -4.43 -7.67
CA PHE A 43 14.63 -5.40 -8.23
C PHE A 43 13.22 -4.84 -8.21
N VAL A 44 12.61 -4.79 -9.40
CA VAL A 44 11.25 -4.30 -9.61
C VAL A 44 10.39 -5.46 -10.05
N GLU A 45 9.27 -5.70 -9.39
CA GLU A 45 8.35 -6.77 -9.76
C GLU A 45 6.90 -6.37 -9.58
N VAL A 46 6.03 -6.89 -10.46
CA VAL A 46 4.58 -6.84 -10.21
C VAL A 46 4.18 -8.02 -9.34
N VAL A 47 3.73 -7.73 -8.12
CA VAL A 47 3.23 -8.70 -7.16
C VAL A 47 1.70 -8.78 -7.26
N ARG A 48 1.18 -9.95 -7.63
CA ARG A 48 -0.26 -10.22 -7.70
C ARG A 48 -0.74 -10.96 -6.47
N GLY A 49 -1.98 -10.70 -6.04
CA GLY A 49 -2.59 -11.39 -4.92
C GLY A 49 -2.00 -11.04 -3.54
N TRP A 50 -1.12 -10.03 -3.45
CA TRP A 50 -0.57 -9.60 -2.16
C TRP A 50 -1.61 -8.85 -1.31
N LEU A 51 -2.35 -7.92 -1.92
CA LEU A 51 -3.45 -7.19 -1.30
C LEU A 51 -4.70 -7.33 -2.16
N ARG A 52 -5.88 -7.23 -1.55
CA ARG A 52 -7.19 -7.33 -2.24
C ARG A 52 -7.33 -6.34 -3.38
N ILE A 53 -6.70 -5.17 -3.26
CA ILE A 53 -6.73 -4.13 -4.30
C ILE A 53 -6.16 -4.61 -5.65
N SER A 54 -5.28 -5.61 -5.64
CA SER A 54 -4.68 -6.15 -6.88
C SER A 54 -5.70 -6.85 -7.81
N GLU A 55 -6.87 -7.20 -7.29
CA GLU A 55 -7.96 -7.83 -8.05
C GLU A 55 -9.08 -6.83 -8.42
N ALA A 56 -8.92 -5.55 -8.08
CA ALA A 56 -9.92 -4.54 -8.34
C ALA A 56 -9.97 -4.14 -9.83
N PRO A 57 -11.16 -3.82 -10.39
CA PRO A 57 -11.25 -3.26 -11.73
C PRO A 57 -10.44 -1.97 -11.85
N GLY A 58 -9.70 -1.78 -12.94
CA GLY A 58 -8.87 -0.60 -13.15
C GLY A 58 -7.45 -0.70 -12.58
N VAL A 59 -7.09 -1.84 -11.96
CA VAL A 59 -5.77 -2.08 -11.37
C VAL A 59 -4.98 -3.09 -12.21
N ALA A 60 -3.81 -2.68 -12.68
CA ALA A 60 -2.87 -3.55 -13.40
C ALA A 60 -2.05 -4.45 -12.45
N GLY A 61 -1.81 -3.99 -11.22
CA GLY A 61 -1.15 -4.75 -10.16
C GLY A 61 -0.49 -3.87 -9.10
N ILE A 62 0.21 -4.51 -8.16
CA ILE A 62 1.08 -3.83 -7.19
C ILE A 62 2.50 -4.01 -7.66
N VAL A 63 3.28 -2.94 -7.70
CA VAL A 63 4.71 -2.98 -8.02
C VAL A 63 5.51 -2.76 -6.75
N THR A 64 6.45 -3.65 -6.46
CA THR A 64 7.46 -3.45 -5.42
C THR A 64 8.78 -3.06 -6.08
N VAL A 65 9.47 -2.10 -5.47
CA VAL A 65 10.84 -1.73 -5.82
C VAL A 65 11.71 -1.96 -4.60
N THR A 66 12.58 -2.96 -4.69
CA THR A 66 13.41 -3.47 -3.59
C THR A 66 14.87 -3.21 -3.90
N ARG A 67 15.65 -2.78 -2.91
CA ARG A 67 17.10 -2.63 -3.02
C ARG A 67 17.80 -3.93 -2.62
N GLU A 68 18.59 -4.50 -3.53
CA GLU A 68 19.24 -5.81 -3.36
C GLU A 68 20.73 -5.75 -3.00
N ASP A 69 21.39 -4.59 -3.15
CA ASP A 69 22.83 -4.43 -2.91
C ASP A 69 23.22 -4.24 -1.43
N GLU A 70 22.25 -4.17 -0.53
CA GLU A 70 22.48 -4.00 0.91
C GLU A 70 22.10 -5.29 1.68
N ASP A 71 23.01 -5.74 2.55
CA ASP A 71 22.72 -6.79 3.52
C ASP A 71 21.81 -6.22 4.62
N HIS A 72 20.55 -6.65 4.63
CA HIS A 72 19.57 -6.20 5.63
C HIS A 72 19.31 -7.27 6.67
N SER A 73 19.45 -6.92 7.96
CA SER A 73 18.86 -7.69 9.05
C SER A 73 17.39 -7.27 9.22
N GLY A 74 16.45 -7.99 8.63
CA GLY A 74 15.01 -7.72 8.74
C GLY A 74 14.27 -7.66 7.39
N SER A 75 13.15 -6.93 7.34
CA SER A 75 12.44 -6.66 6.07
C SER A 75 13.25 -5.70 5.21
N VAL A 76 13.49 -6.07 3.95
CA VAL A 76 14.21 -5.22 3.00
C VAL A 76 13.39 -3.94 2.76
N PRO A 77 14.00 -2.75 2.84
CA PRO A 77 13.36 -1.50 2.43
C PRO A 77 12.80 -1.64 1.01
N GLN A 78 11.52 -1.36 0.88
CA GLN A 78 10.80 -1.44 -0.39
C GLN A 78 9.91 -0.22 -0.55
N ARG A 79 9.90 0.35 -1.76
CA ARG A 79 8.85 1.27 -2.20
C ARG A 79 7.75 0.45 -2.87
N VAL A 80 6.50 0.84 -2.66
CA VAL A 80 5.35 0.10 -3.20
C VAL A 80 4.44 1.05 -3.95
N PHE A 81 4.09 0.66 -5.18
CA PHE A 81 3.16 1.40 -6.04
C PHE A 81 1.94 0.53 -6.35
N LEU A 82 0.77 1.14 -6.36
CA LEU A 82 -0.41 0.59 -7.05
C LEU A 82 -0.38 1.09 -8.48
N LEU A 83 -0.39 0.18 -9.44
CA LEU A 83 -0.40 0.52 -10.86
C LEU A 83 -1.81 0.36 -11.42
N LEU A 84 -2.33 1.42 -12.04
CA LEU A 84 -3.62 1.39 -12.71
C LEU A 84 -3.51 0.74 -14.10
N ASP A 85 -4.65 0.40 -14.72
CA ASP A 85 -4.71 -0.22 -16.06
C ASP A 85 -4.09 0.64 -17.16
N ASP A 86 -4.05 1.96 -16.96
CA ASP A 86 -3.37 2.92 -17.84
C ASP A 86 -1.89 3.15 -17.50
N GLU A 87 -1.35 2.29 -16.62
CA GLU A 87 0.03 2.35 -16.11
C GLU A 87 0.35 3.60 -15.28
N THR A 88 -0.67 4.35 -14.83
CA THR A 88 -0.48 5.42 -13.86
C THR A 88 -0.08 4.83 -12.49
N PRO A 89 1.07 5.21 -11.92
CA PRO A 89 1.46 4.74 -10.60
C PRO A 89 0.90 5.62 -9.49
N ILE A 90 0.43 4.97 -8.43
CA ILE A 90 0.07 5.60 -7.16
C ILE A 90 1.06 5.10 -6.12
N ASP A 91 1.86 6.01 -5.58
CA ASP A 91 2.81 5.70 -4.51
C ASP A 91 2.04 5.41 -3.21
N LEU A 92 2.09 4.17 -2.73
CA LEU A 92 1.33 3.76 -1.54
C LEU A 92 1.97 4.21 -0.23
N ASP A 93 3.21 4.69 -0.29
CA ASP A 93 3.92 5.26 0.86
C ASP A 93 3.78 6.78 0.95
N ASP A 94 3.23 7.44 -0.09
CA ASP A 94 2.95 8.87 -0.09
C ASP A 94 1.54 9.17 0.49
N PRO A 95 1.43 9.83 1.66
CA PRO A 95 0.13 10.07 2.28
C PRO A 95 -0.84 10.92 1.42
N PRO A 96 -0.42 11.99 0.73
CA PRO A 96 -1.25 12.69 -0.25
C PRO A 96 -1.78 11.76 -1.36
N ALA A 97 -0.94 10.97 -2.01
CA ALA A 97 -1.39 10.03 -3.05
C ALA A 97 -2.42 9.02 -2.51
N LEU A 98 -2.20 8.50 -1.30
CA LEU A 98 -3.15 7.58 -0.68
C LEU A 98 -4.46 8.27 -0.30
N ALA A 99 -4.41 9.53 0.15
CA ALA A 99 -5.60 10.32 0.42
C ALA A 99 -6.43 10.56 -0.86
N GLU A 100 -5.79 10.80 -2.00
CA GLU A 100 -6.46 10.91 -3.29
C GLU A 100 -7.14 9.58 -3.67
N LEU A 101 -6.44 8.45 -3.53
CA LEU A 101 -7.01 7.11 -3.75
C LEU A 101 -8.24 6.87 -2.86
N GLY A 102 -8.17 7.26 -1.58
CA GLY A 102 -9.25 7.10 -0.61
C GLY A 102 -10.55 7.83 -0.97
N ARG A 103 -10.51 8.86 -1.85
CA ARG A 103 -11.73 9.55 -2.29
C ARG A 103 -12.70 8.63 -3.03
N ALA A 104 -12.17 7.61 -3.70
CA ALA A 104 -12.98 6.63 -4.43
C ALA A 104 -13.91 5.80 -3.52
N LEU A 105 -13.63 5.71 -2.21
CA LEU A 105 -14.50 5.02 -1.24
C LEU A 105 -15.93 5.56 -1.25
N ARG A 106 -16.09 6.89 -1.36
CA ARG A 106 -17.40 7.55 -1.32
C ARG A 106 -18.34 7.08 -2.43
N HIS A 107 -17.78 6.86 -3.62
CA HIS A 107 -18.54 6.54 -4.82
C HIS A 107 -18.58 5.03 -5.12
N GLY A 108 -18.10 4.19 -4.19
CA GLY A 108 -17.99 2.75 -4.40
C GLY A 108 -16.97 2.35 -5.45
N GLY A 109 -16.06 3.27 -5.84
CA GLY A 109 -14.98 2.99 -6.80
C GLY A 109 -13.80 2.26 -6.18
N LEU A 110 -13.83 2.04 -4.86
CA LEU A 110 -12.78 1.37 -4.10
C LEU A 110 -13.41 0.52 -2.99
N ASP A 111 -12.99 -0.74 -2.87
CA ASP A 111 -13.39 -1.62 -1.78
C ASP A 111 -12.82 -1.08 -0.44
N PRO A 112 -13.67 -0.81 0.57
CA PRO A 112 -13.23 -0.37 1.88
C PRO A 112 -12.22 -1.30 2.56
N LEU A 113 -12.33 -2.62 2.37
CA LEU A 113 -11.37 -3.57 2.94
C LEU A 113 -10.01 -3.50 2.25
N ALA A 114 -9.99 -3.38 0.92
CA ALA A 114 -8.77 -3.20 0.16
C ALA A 114 -8.03 -1.91 0.57
N TYR A 115 -8.75 -0.81 0.77
CA TYR A 115 -8.14 0.44 1.27
C TYR A 115 -7.62 0.30 2.71
N ALA A 116 -8.37 -0.38 3.58
CA ALA A 116 -7.96 -0.66 4.95
C ALA A 116 -6.66 -1.50 5.00
N GLU A 117 -6.53 -2.51 4.13
CA GLU A 117 -5.31 -3.29 3.99
C GLU A 117 -4.10 -2.45 3.59
N ILE A 118 -4.26 -1.54 2.63
CA ILE A 118 -3.18 -0.62 2.22
C ILE A 118 -2.76 0.24 3.40
N LEU A 119 -3.72 0.84 4.12
CA LEU A 119 -3.43 1.69 5.27
C LEU A 119 -2.65 0.94 6.35
N ILE A 120 -3.08 -0.25 6.74
CA ILE A 120 -2.36 -0.99 7.76
C ILE A 120 -0.99 -1.41 7.24
N THR A 121 -0.86 -1.77 5.96
CA THR A 121 0.36 -2.31 5.34
C THR A 121 1.44 -1.26 5.10
N ARG A 122 1.06 -0.01 4.83
CA ARG A 122 2.02 1.05 4.51
C ARG A 122 2.08 2.16 5.56
N HIS A 123 0.99 2.40 6.28
CA HIS A 123 0.87 3.55 7.21
C HIS A 123 0.80 3.17 8.68
N TRP A 124 0.94 1.88 9.03
CA TRP A 124 1.25 1.45 10.40
C TRP A 124 2.78 1.37 10.57
N PRO A 125 3.42 2.27 11.35
CA PRO A 125 4.88 2.41 11.39
C PRO A 125 5.61 1.27 12.11
N ALA A 126 4.88 0.31 12.66
CA ALA A 126 5.45 -0.72 13.48
C ALA A 126 5.57 -2.04 12.72
N PRO A 127 6.67 -2.79 12.93
CA PRO A 127 6.89 -4.04 12.23
C PRO A 127 5.89 -5.11 12.69
N GLY A 128 5.80 -6.17 11.90
CA GLY A 128 5.01 -7.35 12.20
C GLY A 128 3.90 -7.63 11.19
N PRO A 129 3.43 -8.89 11.12
CA PRO A 129 2.22 -9.25 10.38
C PRO A 129 1.03 -8.44 10.88
N ARG A 130 0.12 -8.13 9.96
CA ARG A 130 -1.04 -7.28 10.24
C ARG A 130 -2.21 -7.70 9.39
N GLU A 131 -3.40 -7.55 9.95
CA GLU A 131 -4.64 -7.90 9.29
C GLU A 131 -5.78 -6.99 9.71
N VAL A 132 -6.72 -6.77 8.78
CA VAL A 132 -8.00 -6.15 9.10
C VAL A 132 -8.88 -7.21 9.75
N ILE A 133 -9.43 -6.90 10.93
CA ILE A 133 -10.34 -7.78 11.65
C ILE A 133 -11.72 -7.68 11.00
N VAL A 134 -12.20 -8.76 10.40
CA VAL A 134 -13.48 -8.80 9.68
C VAL A 134 -14.56 -9.63 10.39
N ASP A 135 -14.16 -10.73 11.03
CA ASP A 135 -15.05 -11.74 11.61
C ASP A 135 -14.67 -12.06 13.07
N SER A 136 -14.77 -11.08 13.96
CA SER A 136 -14.47 -11.25 15.38
C SER A 136 -15.70 -11.04 16.26
N PRO A 137 -15.94 -11.87 17.29
CA PRO A 137 -16.99 -11.61 18.27
C PRO A 137 -16.62 -10.48 19.24
N ALA A 138 -15.34 -10.16 19.39
CA ALA A 138 -14.85 -9.13 20.31
C ALA A 138 -14.81 -7.74 19.66
N TRP A 139 -14.67 -7.68 18.34
CA TRP A 139 -14.45 -6.43 17.60
C TRP A 139 -15.47 -6.28 16.47
N PRO A 140 -16.15 -5.13 16.37
CA PRO A 140 -17.06 -4.85 15.26
C PRO A 140 -16.39 -5.01 13.90
N SER A 141 -17.13 -5.59 12.95
CA SER A 141 -16.71 -5.64 11.55
C SER A 141 -16.52 -4.24 10.96
N PRO A 142 -15.68 -4.09 9.92
CA PRO A 142 -15.49 -2.85 9.19
C PRO A 142 -16.83 -2.28 8.72
N ARG A 143 -17.01 -0.98 8.90
CA ARG A 143 -18.26 -0.31 8.57
C ARG A 143 -18.00 1.01 7.86
N THR A 144 -18.93 1.36 6.98
CA THR A 144 -18.97 2.66 6.33
C THR A 144 -20.28 3.36 6.64
N TRP A 145 -20.27 4.69 6.69
CA TRP A 145 -21.46 5.51 6.88
C TRP A 145 -21.23 6.94 6.38
N GLU A 146 -22.30 7.69 6.17
CA GLU A 146 -22.25 9.13 5.93
C GLU A 146 -22.76 9.86 7.18
N ASP A 147 -22.09 10.94 7.60
CA ASP A 147 -22.53 11.76 8.73
C ASP A 147 -23.45 12.91 8.32
N GLU A 148 -23.91 13.70 9.29
CA GLU A 148 -24.81 14.84 9.05
C GLU A 148 -24.15 15.97 8.25
N GLN A 149 -22.82 16.02 8.21
CA GLN A 149 -22.06 16.99 7.41
C GLN A 149 -21.88 16.50 5.97
N GLY A 150 -22.35 15.28 5.67
CA GLY A 150 -22.19 14.64 4.39
C GLY A 150 -20.83 13.99 4.21
N ASP A 151 -19.99 13.87 5.24
CA ASP A 151 -18.70 13.20 5.14
C ASP A 151 -18.88 11.70 5.15
N PHE A 152 -18.15 11.01 4.28
CA PHE A 152 -18.13 9.56 4.25
C PHE A 152 -17.05 9.04 5.21
N TRP A 153 -17.40 8.05 6.00
CA TRP A 153 -16.52 7.46 6.99
C TRP A 153 -16.32 5.98 6.73
N LEU A 154 -15.10 5.51 6.98
CA LEU A 154 -14.75 4.10 7.11
C LEU A 154 -14.11 3.89 8.48
N SER A 155 -14.60 2.92 9.25
CA SER A 155 -13.98 2.51 10.51
C SER A 155 -13.78 1.01 10.51
N PHE A 156 -12.62 0.58 10.99
CA PHE A 156 -12.26 -0.82 11.08
C PHE A 156 -11.27 -1.06 12.22
N TYR A 157 -11.26 -2.29 12.74
CA TYR A 157 -10.23 -2.74 13.66
C TYR A 157 -9.16 -3.50 12.86
N ALA A 158 -7.92 -3.36 13.29
CA ALA A 158 -6.82 -4.13 12.74
C ALA A 158 -5.93 -4.66 13.87
N ALA A 159 -5.45 -5.87 13.69
CA ALA A 159 -4.49 -6.52 14.57
C ALA A 159 -3.10 -6.44 13.96
N ARG A 160 -2.10 -6.24 14.81
CA ARG A 160 -0.68 -6.38 14.47
C ARG A 160 -0.05 -7.37 15.45
N GLN A 161 0.63 -8.38 14.93
CA GLN A 161 1.41 -9.29 15.76
C GLN A 161 2.79 -8.68 16.01
N ASP A 162 3.05 -8.27 17.25
CA ASP A 162 4.40 -7.94 17.70
C ASP A 162 5.20 -9.24 17.85
N PRO A 163 6.40 -9.37 17.26
CA PRO A 163 7.26 -10.55 17.43
C PRO A 163 7.63 -10.84 18.88
N ASP A 164 7.67 -9.80 19.74
CA ASP A 164 8.13 -9.90 21.12
C ASP A 164 6.97 -9.97 22.13
N ALA A 165 5.71 -9.88 21.68
CA ALA A 165 4.53 -9.96 22.54
C ALA A 165 3.67 -11.21 22.28
N THR A 166 3.01 -11.70 23.33
CA THR A 166 2.10 -12.84 23.24
C THR A 166 0.76 -12.46 22.57
N ASP A 167 0.26 -11.26 22.87
CA ASP A 167 -1.03 -10.79 22.40
C ASP A 167 -0.86 -9.79 21.25
N PRO A 168 -1.75 -9.80 20.25
CA PRO A 168 -1.70 -8.83 19.16
C PRO A 168 -2.13 -7.44 19.62
N ASP A 169 -1.48 -6.42 19.07
CA ASP A 169 -1.91 -5.04 19.23
C ASP A 169 -3.13 -4.78 18.36
N VAL A 170 -4.27 -4.54 18.99
CA VAL A 170 -5.50 -4.18 18.29
C VAL A 170 -5.65 -2.65 18.27
N THR A 171 -5.89 -2.11 17.08
CA THR A 171 -6.03 -0.67 16.87
C THR A 171 -7.31 -0.38 16.08
N LEU A 172 -8.06 0.61 16.55
CA LEU A 172 -9.18 1.19 15.81
C LEU A 172 -8.64 2.21 14.81
N TRP A 173 -8.98 2.02 13.54
CA TRP A 173 -8.72 2.95 12.46
C TRP A 173 -10.01 3.65 12.06
N SER A 174 -9.91 4.95 11.80
CA SER A 174 -11.01 5.77 11.30
C SER A 174 -10.51 6.63 10.14
N VAL A 175 -11.16 6.49 9.00
CA VAL A 175 -10.91 7.23 7.77
C VAL A 175 -12.09 8.16 7.55
N ARG A 176 -11.79 9.44 7.30
CA ARG A 176 -12.76 10.48 6.94
C ARG A 176 -12.51 10.89 5.50
N VAL A 177 -13.56 10.81 4.69
CA VAL A 177 -13.60 11.22 3.29
C VAL A 177 -14.59 12.39 3.19
N PRO A 178 -14.11 13.64 3.34
CA PRO A 178 -14.98 14.79 3.29
C PRO A 178 -15.55 15.02 1.89
N LEU A 179 -16.64 15.78 1.79
CA LEU A 179 -17.17 16.25 0.50
C LEU A 179 -16.12 17.09 -0.26
N ASP A 180 -15.51 18.02 0.46
CA ASP A 180 -14.46 18.90 -0.03
C ASP A 180 -13.24 18.80 0.89
N GLY A 181 -12.08 18.50 0.32
CA GLY A 181 -10.81 18.45 1.02
C GLY A 181 -10.14 17.08 1.03
N PRO A 182 -9.00 16.95 1.74
CA PRO A 182 -8.23 15.73 1.74
C PRO A 182 -8.86 14.64 2.62
N VAL A 183 -8.76 13.40 2.15
CA VAL A 183 -9.03 12.23 2.99
C VAL A 183 -8.01 12.19 4.12
N THR A 184 -8.47 11.87 5.32
CA THR A 184 -7.59 11.74 6.49
C THR A 184 -7.88 10.43 7.19
N TRP A 185 -6.87 9.87 7.87
CA TRP A 185 -7.03 8.69 8.71
C TRP A 185 -6.36 8.90 10.05
N LEU A 186 -6.96 8.30 11.07
CA LEU A 186 -6.48 8.30 12.44
C LEU A 186 -6.50 6.88 12.96
N ARG A 187 -5.61 6.62 13.92
CA ARG A 187 -5.55 5.35 14.62
C ARG A 187 -5.53 5.58 16.13
N ARG A 188 -6.15 4.68 16.88
CA ARG A 188 -6.16 4.70 18.35
C ARG A 188 -6.07 3.26 18.85
N PRO A 189 -5.28 2.99 19.91
CA PRO A 189 -5.31 1.68 20.55
C PRO A 189 -6.75 1.30 20.90
N ALA A 190 -7.14 0.07 20.61
CA ALA A 190 -8.44 -0.43 21.04
C ALA A 190 -8.41 -0.56 22.57
N ALA A 191 -9.43 -0.02 23.25
CA ALA A 191 -9.57 -0.25 24.67
C ALA A 191 -9.97 -1.71 24.89
N SER A 192 -9.13 -2.44 25.63
CA SER A 192 -9.39 -3.79 26.14
C SER A 192 -10.44 -3.78 27.24
#